data_AF-A0AAW6Y0Y0-F1
#
_entry.id   AF-A0AAW6Y0Y0-F1
#
_cell.length_a   1.000
_cell.length_b   1.000
_cell.length_c   1.000
_cell.angle_alpha   90.00
_cell.angle_beta   90.00
_cell.angle_gamma   90.00
#
_symmetry.space_group_name_H-M   'P 1'
#
loop_
_entity.id
_entity.type
_entity.pdbx_description
1 polymer ?
#
loop_
_entity_poly.entity_id
_entity_poly.type
_entity_poly.pdbx_seq_one_letter_code
_entity_poly.pdbx_strand_id
1 'polypeptide(L)'
;ARFFGDEPGSVPTHCVTQGLGTIMDARVIVLLATGPAKAEAVHALVEGEVSENCPASILQKHPNVVLFLNNNAAAKLENKA
;
A
#
# COMPACT_ATOMS: atom_id res chain seq x y z
N ALA A 1 -3.60 10.93 16.71
CA ALA A 1 -4.84 10.28 16.24
C ALA A 1 -5.70 11.31 15.51
N ARG A 2 -5.21 11.80 14.38
CA ARG A 2 -5.70 13.05 13.76
C ARG A 2 -7.18 13.08 13.39
N PHE A 3 -7.82 11.92 13.26
CA PHE A 3 -9.25 11.81 12.93
C PHE A 3 -10.14 11.56 14.15
N PHE A 4 -9.56 11.46 15.35
CA PHE A 4 -10.24 11.17 16.62
C PHE A 4 -9.81 12.20 17.68
N GLY A 5 -9.85 13.50 17.33
CA GLY A 5 -9.49 14.59 18.24
C GLY A 5 -8.03 14.60 18.70
N ASP A 6 -7.14 13.97 17.92
CA ASP A 6 -5.74 13.73 18.28
C ASP A 6 -5.50 12.85 19.51
N GLU A 7 -6.54 12.24 20.08
CA GLU A 7 -6.47 11.34 21.22
C GLU A 7 -6.25 9.87 20.80
N PRO A 8 -5.08 9.26 21.10
CA PRO A 8 -4.78 7.89 20.67
C PRO A 8 -5.76 6.84 21.20
N GLY A 9 -6.24 7.01 22.45
CA GLY A 9 -7.19 6.08 23.07
C GLY A 9 -8.58 6.08 22.42
N SER A 10 -8.89 7.09 21.61
CA SER A 10 -10.17 7.25 20.94
C SER A 10 -10.21 6.55 19.57
N VAL A 11 -9.09 6.00 19.09
CA VAL A 11 -9.04 5.19 17.85
C VAL A 11 -9.54 3.78 18.12
N PRO A 12 -10.49 3.23 17.34
CA PRO A 12 -10.93 1.84 17.48
C PRO A 12 -9.76 0.85 17.34
N THR A 13 -9.70 -0.13 18.26
CA THR A 13 -8.61 -1.11 18.32
C THR A 13 -8.85 -2.34 17.43
N HIS A 14 -10.05 -2.47 16.85
CA HIS A 14 -10.43 -3.59 16.01
C HIS A 14 -11.17 -3.09 14.76
N CYS A 15 -11.02 -3.81 13.66
CA CYS A 15 -11.76 -3.56 12.43
C CYS A 15 -12.07 -4.88 11.71
N VAL A 16 -13.07 -4.84 10.84
CA VAL A 16 -13.32 -5.90 9.85
C VAL A 16 -12.70 -5.44 8.54
N THR A 17 -11.85 -6.27 7.95
CA THR A 17 -11.17 -5.98 6.68
C THR A 17 -11.30 -7.18 5.75
N GLN A 18 -11.22 -6.90 4.45
CA GLN A 18 -10.99 -7.96 3.46
C GLN A 18 -9.59 -8.56 3.68
N GLY A 19 -9.45 -9.86 3.44
CA GLY A 19 -8.17 -10.54 3.43
C GLY A 19 -7.41 -10.31 2.12
N LEU A 20 -6.10 -10.57 2.14
CA LEU A 20 -5.28 -10.46 0.93
C LEU A 20 -5.74 -11.42 -0.18
N GLY A 21 -6.20 -12.63 0.17
CA GLY A 21 -6.75 -13.58 -0.81
C GLY A 21 -7.91 -12.98 -1.60
N THR A 22 -8.88 -12.38 -0.91
CA THR A 22 -10.03 -11.72 -1.54
C THR A 22 -9.62 -10.54 -2.43
N ILE A 23 -8.58 -9.79 -2.04
CA ILE A 23 -8.03 -8.72 -2.88
C ILE A 23 -7.38 -9.30 -4.14
N MET A 24 -6.64 -10.40 -4.01
CA MET A 24 -5.94 -11.09 -5.11
C MET A 24 -6.89 -11.82 -6.08
N ASP A 25 -8.14 -12.07 -5.69
CA ASP A 25 -9.18 -12.62 -6.57
C ASP A 25 -9.75 -11.58 -7.55
N ALA A 26 -9.43 -10.29 -7.37
CA ALA A 26 -9.92 -9.22 -8.23
C ALA A 26 -9.32 -9.34 -9.65
N ARG A 27 -10.13 -9.14 -10.70
CA ARG A 27 -9.61 -9.19 -12.09
C ARG A 27 -8.57 -8.10 -12.39
N VAL A 28 -8.68 -6.95 -11.72
CA VAL A 28 -7.81 -5.80 -11.85
C VAL A 28 -7.70 -5.15 -10.47
N ILE A 29 -6.49 -4.84 -10.03
CA ILE A 29 -6.23 -4.11 -8.79
C ILE A 29 -5.76 -2.72 -9.15
N VAL A 30 -6.49 -1.69 -8.70
CA VAL A 30 -6.08 -0.28 -8.88
C VAL A 30 -5.69 0.28 -7.53
N LEU A 31 -4.45 0.74 -7.41
CA LEU A 31 -3.90 1.29 -6.17
C LEU A 31 -3.43 2.72 -6.38
N LEU A 32 -3.73 3.58 -5.41
CA LEU A 32 -3.33 4.99 -5.42
C LEU A 32 -2.44 5.27 -4.21
N ALA A 33 -1.26 5.84 -4.42
CA ALA A 33 -0.40 6.30 -3.35
C ALA A 33 0.14 7.70 -3.62
N THR A 34 -0.02 8.59 -2.63
CA THR A 34 0.33 10.01 -2.76
C THR A 34 1.08 10.51 -1.53
N GLY A 35 2.11 11.31 -1.78
CA GLY A 35 2.84 12.02 -0.73
C GLY A 35 4.05 11.25 -0.20
N PRO A 36 4.99 11.94 0.46
CA PRO A 36 6.30 11.40 0.82
C PRO A 36 6.22 10.27 1.86
N ALA A 37 5.21 10.30 2.73
CA ALA A 37 4.98 9.27 3.74
C ALA A 37 4.68 7.88 3.15
N LYS A 38 4.45 7.78 1.83
CA LYS A 38 4.23 6.52 1.12
C LYS A 38 5.47 5.99 0.40
N ALA A 39 6.55 6.77 0.29
CA ALA A 39 7.69 6.42 -0.55
C ALA A 39 8.33 5.07 -0.20
N GLU A 40 8.52 4.78 1.09
CA GLU A 40 9.07 3.49 1.55
C GLU A 40 8.16 2.32 1.21
N ALA A 41 6.85 2.49 1.47
CA ALA A 41 5.87 1.44 1.22
C ALA A 41 5.73 1.16 -0.29
N VAL A 42 5.82 2.20 -1.12
CA VAL A 42 5.82 2.08 -2.59
C VAL A 42 7.08 1.36 -3.07
N HIS A 43 8.25 1.73 -2.58
CA HIS A 43 9.49 1.02 -2.90
C HIS A 43 9.41 -0.46 -2.50
N ALA A 44 9.00 -0.77 -1.27
CA ALA A 44 8.84 -2.16 -0.81
C ALA A 44 7.79 -2.95 -1.62
N LEU A 45 6.69 -2.29 -2.02
CA LEU A 45 5.66 -2.88 -2.88
C LEU A 45 6.18 -3.21 -4.28
N VAL A 46 6.96 -2.33 -4.89
CA VAL A 46 7.32 -2.43 -6.33
C VAL A 46 8.65 -3.14 -6.55
N GLU A 47 9.67 -2.81 -5.76
CA GLU A 47 11.07 -3.24 -5.95
C GLU A 47 11.59 -4.12 -4.80
N GLY A 48 10.84 -4.22 -3.69
CA GLY A 48 11.19 -5.06 -2.54
C GLY A 48 10.79 -6.53 -2.68
N GLU A 49 11.19 -7.34 -1.71
CA GLU A 49 10.78 -8.75 -1.62
C GLU A 49 9.31 -8.89 -1.18
N VAL A 50 8.67 -9.96 -1.65
CA VAL A 50 7.34 -10.35 -1.15
C VAL A 50 7.45 -10.80 0.31
N SER A 51 6.86 -10.03 1.22
CA SER A 51 7.02 -10.21 2.68
C SER A 51 5.78 -9.78 3.46
N GLU A 52 5.54 -10.44 4.59
CA GLU A 52 4.49 -10.06 5.56
C GLU A 52 4.76 -8.70 6.23
N ASN A 53 6.01 -8.23 6.24
CA ASN A 53 6.35 -6.89 6.73
C ASN A 53 5.80 -5.78 5.83
N CYS A 54 5.57 -6.07 4.55
CA CYS A 54 4.87 -5.19 3.61
C CYS A 54 3.79 -6.00 2.87
N PRO A 55 2.59 -6.18 3.43
CA PRO A 55 1.56 -7.04 2.85
C PRO A 55 1.20 -6.68 1.40
N ALA A 56 1.33 -5.41 1.01
CA ALA A 56 1.08 -4.95 -0.34
C ALA A 56 2.05 -5.58 -1.37
N SER A 57 3.26 -5.99 -0.97
CA SER A 57 4.23 -6.64 -1.87
C SER A 57 3.70 -7.90 -2.57
N ILE A 58 2.68 -8.58 -2.01
CA ILE A 58 2.03 -9.73 -2.66
C ILE A 58 1.41 -9.37 -4.01
N LEU A 59 1.06 -8.10 -4.23
CA LEU A 59 0.49 -7.60 -5.48
C LEU A 59 1.44 -7.79 -6.67
N GLN A 60 2.76 -7.91 -6.44
CA GLN A 60 3.74 -8.29 -7.48
C GLN A 60 3.41 -9.63 -8.15
N LYS A 61 2.66 -10.52 -7.47
CA LYS A 61 2.22 -11.81 -8.00
C LYS A 61 0.88 -11.73 -8.74
N HIS A 62 0.18 -10.60 -8.70
CA HIS A 62 -1.09 -10.44 -9.37
C HIS A 62 -0.86 -10.07 -10.84
N PRO A 63 -1.52 -10.73 -11.82
CA PRO A 63 -1.24 -10.52 -13.23
C PRO A 63 -1.69 -9.14 -13.75
N ASN A 64 -2.53 -8.41 -13.01
CA ASN A 64 -3.08 -7.13 -13.45
C ASN A 64 -3.21 -6.12 -12.30
N VAL A 65 -2.19 -5.29 -12.14
CA VAL A 65 -2.14 -4.21 -11.14
C VAL A 65 -1.84 -2.90 -11.83
N VAL A 66 -2.62 -1.87 -11.52
CA VAL A 66 -2.39 -0.49 -11.96
C VAL A 66 -2.10 0.35 -10.72
N LEU A 67 -0.90 0.92 -10.67
CA LEU A 67 -0.44 1.75 -9.56
C LEU A 67 -0.32 3.21 -9.99
N PHE A 68 -1.15 4.08 -9.42
CA PHE A 68 -1.08 5.52 -9.62
C PHE A 68 -0.27 6.18 -8.51
N LEU A 69 0.83 6.83 -8.89
CA LEU A 69 1.77 7.50 -7.99
C LEU A 69 1.95 8.95 -8.36
N ASN A 70 2.18 9.80 -7.36
CA ASN A 70 2.81 11.10 -7.61
C ASN A 70 4.33 11.03 -7.35
N ASN A 71 5.07 12.04 -7.80
CA ASN A 71 6.53 12.09 -7.66
C ASN A 71 7.02 11.89 -6.23
N ASN A 72 6.28 12.41 -5.24
CA ASN A 72 6.64 12.27 -3.83
C ASN A 72 6.48 10.82 -3.33
N ALA A 73 5.44 10.11 -3.76
CA ALA A 73 5.25 8.70 -3.43
C ALA A 73 6.19 7.78 -4.22
N ALA A 74 6.61 8.18 -5.42
CA ALA A 74 7.59 7.47 -6.24
C ALA A 74 9.04 7.85 -5.90
N ALA A 75 9.29 8.71 -4.91
CA ALA A 75 10.59 9.36 -4.71
C ALA A 75 11.75 8.36 -4.56
N LYS A 76 11.48 7.20 -3.96
CA LYS A 76 12.45 6.15 -3.65
C LYS A 76 12.54 5.01 -4.67
N LEU A 77 11.74 5.02 -5.73
CA LEU A 77 11.89 4.04 -6.80
C LEU A 77 13.18 4.29 -7.56
N GLU A 78 13.94 3.23 -7.83
CA GLU A 78 15.18 3.30 -8.59
C GLU A 78 14.91 3.24 -10.09
N ASN A 79 13.97 2.38 -10.51
CA ASN A 79 13.61 2.18 -11.91
C ASN A 79 12.31 2.91 -12.24
N LYS A 80 12.39 4.24 -12.34
CA LYS A 80 11.27 5.05 -12.85
C LYS A 80 11.22 4.90 -14.37
N ALA A 81 10.04 4.53 -14.88
CA ALA A 81 9.75 4.57 -16.32
C ALA A 81 9.88 6.00 -16.87
#